data_AF-A0A972TXD9-F1
#
_entry.id   AF-A0A972TXD9-F1
#
_cell.length_a   1.000
_cell.length_b   1.000
_cell.length_c   1.000
_cell.angle_alpha   90.00
_cell.angle_beta   90.00
_cell.angle_gamma   90.00
#
_symmetry.space_group_name_H-M   'P 1'
#
loop_
_entity.id
_entity.type
_entity.pdbx_description
1 polymer ?
#
loop_
_entity_poly.entity_id
_entity_poly.type
_entity_poly.pdbx_seq_one_letter_code
_entity_poly.pdbx_strand_id
1 'polypeptide(L)'
;MYLKDLLSEEELEIKKLFRKFVDREIMPQRREMEDNPELVAEILQKVTDMGVLRMGYPEEFGGENKGNTPFYPTILAEEFARGDAGIAMAVGQSSGRHLGAAIAANNRAIIDRFLPIYLGDTFAYS
;
A
#
# COMPACT_ATOMS: atom_id res chain seq x y z
N MET A 1 -8.45 22.24 11.85
CA MET A 1 -7.55 21.91 10.72
C MET A 1 -8.05 20.61 10.12
N TYR A 2 -8.57 20.62 8.89
CA TYR A 2 -9.00 19.38 8.24
C TYR A 2 -7.81 18.78 7.49
N LEU A 3 -7.72 17.45 7.42
CA LEU A 3 -6.61 16.74 6.75
C LEU A 3 -6.44 17.22 5.29
N LYS A 4 -7.54 17.56 4.61
CA LYS A 4 -7.55 18.13 3.26
C LYS A 4 -6.74 19.42 3.12
N ASP A 5 -6.56 20.18 4.19
CA ASP A 5 -5.84 21.45 4.18
C ASP A 5 -4.31 21.23 4.31
N LEU A 6 -3.88 19.98 4.58
CA LEU A 6 -2.48 19.57 4.71
C LEU A 6 -1.96 18.77 3.50
N LEU A 7 -2.87 18.25 2.67
CA LEU A 7 -2.52 17.39 1.55
C LEU A 7 -2.29 18.20 0.27
N SER A 8 -1.26 17.83 -0.46
CA SER A 8 -1.07 18.25 -1.86
C SER A 8 -2.18 17.72 -2.78
N GLU A 9 -2.28 18.27 -3.99
CA GLU A 9 -3.23 17.78 -5.00
C GLU A 9 -3.01 16.30 -5.34
N GLU A 10 -1.74 15.88 -5.46
CA GLU A 10 -1.38 14.48 -5.71
C GLU A 10 -1.83 13.56 -4.56
N GLU A 11 -1.58 13.97 -3.32
CA GLU A 11 -2.03 13.24 -2.12
C GLU A 11 -3.56 13.15 -2.03
N LEU A 12 -4.27 14.21 -2.45
CA LEU A 12 -5.73 14.18 -2.54
C LEU A 12 -6.22 13.18 -3.59
N GLU A 13 -5.55 13.07 -4.73
CA GLU A 13 -5.88 12.07 -5.75
C GLU A 13 -5.59 10.63 -5.27
N ILE A 14 -4.47 10.40 -4.59
CA ILE A 14 -4.16 9.11 -3.95
C ILE A 14 -5.23 8.75 -2.92
N LYS A 15 -5.62 9.70 -2.07
CA LYS A 15 -6.69 9.49 -1.09
C LYS A 15 -8.01 9.11 -1.77
N LYS A 16 -8.38 9.79 -2.85
CA LYS A 16 -9.59 9.47 -3.64
C LYS A 16 -9.49 8.08 -4.28
N LEU A 17 -8.32 7.71 -4.81
CA LEU A 17 -8.07 6.39 -5.40
C LEU A 17 -8.30 5.28 -4.37
N PHE A 18 -7.64 5.38 -3.21
CA PHE A 18 -7.76 4.40 -2.13
C PHE A 18 -9.18 4.35 -1.58
N ARG A 19 -9.82 5.50 -1.38
CA ARG A 19 -11.22 5.57 -0.94
C ARG A 19 -12.15 4.79 -1.85
N LYS A 20 -12.06 5.03 -3.16
CA LYS A 20 -12.90 4.36 -4.17
C LYS A 20 -12.66 2.85 -4.19
N PHE A 21 -11.40 2.42 -4.10
CA PHE A 21 -11.07 1.00 -4.02
C PHE A 21 -11.68 0.36 -2.78
N VAL A 22 -11.46 0.97 -1.62
CA VAL A 22 -11.95 0.48 -0.33
C VAL A 22 -13.48 0.42 -0.31
N ASP A 23 -14.18 1.43 -0.82
CA ASP A 23 -15.65 1.45 -0.91
C ASP A 23 -16.22 0.36 -1.81
N ARG A 24 -15.50 0.01 -2.89
CA ARG A 24 -15.98 -0.92 -3.90
C ARG A 24 -15.58 -2.36 -3.64
N GLU A 25 -14.36 -2.59 -3.16
CA GLU A 25 -13.73 -3.91 -3.11
C GLU A 25 -13.57 -4.45 -1.68
N ILE A 26 -13.62 -3.61 -0.64
CA ILE A 26 -13.43 -4.09 0.75
C ILE A 26 -14.74 -3.97 1.52
N MET A 27 -15.32 -2.77 1.55
CA MET A 27 -16.47 -2.44 2.39
C MET A 27 -17.68 -3.38 2.21
N PRO A 28 -18.06 -3.78 0.98
CA PRO A 28 -19.22 -4.65 0.76
C PRO A 28 -19.05 -6.06 1.34
N GLN A 29 -17.81 -6.53 1.45
CA GLN A 29 -17.49 -7.93 1.77
C GLN A 29 -16.63 -8.10 3.03
N ARG A 30 -16.40 -7.01 3.78
CA ARG A 30 -15.57 -7.00 5.00
C ARG A 30 -15.95 -8.05 6.05
N ARG A 31 -17.24 -8.42 6.16
CA ARG A 31 -17.70 -9.45 7.09
C ARG A 31 -17.34 -10.85 6.63
N GLU A 32 -17.37 -11.09 5.32
CA GLU A 32 -17.03 -12.39 4.74
C GLU A 32 -15.52 -12.65 4.84
N MET A 33 -14.72 -11.58 4.71
CA MET A 33 -13.26 -11.65 4.84
C MET A 33 -12.77 -12.18 6.19
N GLU A 34 -13.57 -12.10 7.27
CA GLU A 34 -13.17 -12.60 8.60
C GLU A 34 -12.89 -14.12 8.58
N ASP A 35 -13.66 -14.87 7.79
CA ASP A 35 -13.59 -16.34 7.71
C ASP A 35 -13.21 -16.86 6.30
N ASN A 36 -12.89 -15.97 5.36
CA ASN A 36 -12.60 -16.30 3.96
C ASN A 36 -11.20 -15.82 3.53
N PRO A 37 -10.14 -16.63 3.72
CA PRO A 37 -8.77 -16.25 3.37
C PRO A 37 -8.54 -16.13 1.86
N GLU A 38 -9.29 -16.84 1.02
CA GLU A 38 -9.23 -16.73 -0.43
C GLU A 38 -9.69 -15.35 -0.91
N LEU A 39 -10.76 -14.83 -0.30
CA LEU A 39 -11.24 -13.49 -0.59
C LEU A 39 -10.23 -12.41 -0.16
N VAL A 40 -9.59 -12.59 1.00
CA VAL A 40 -8.49 -11.72 1.45
C VAL A 40 -7.35 -11.73 0.43
N ALA A 41 -6.96 -12.90 -0.07
CA ALA A 41 -5.93 -13.02 -1.10
C ALA A 41 -6.32 -12.32 -2.41
N GLU A 42 -7.58 -12.45 -2.85
CA GLU A 42 -8.08 -11.74 -4.04
C GLU A 42 -8.00 -10.22 -3.87
N ILE A 43 -8.40 -9.69 -2.72
CA ILE A 43 -8.33 -8.24 -2.43
C ILE A 43 -6.87 -7.76 -2.44
N LEU A 44 -5.97 -8.48 -1.78
CA LEU A 44 -4.54 -8.15 -1.75
C LEU A 44 -3.90 -8.21 -3.15
N GLN A 45 -4.32 -9.15 -3.98
CA GLN A 45 -3.90 -9.21 -5.37
C GLN A 45 -4.39 -7.99 -6.16
N LYS A 46 -5.66 -7.60 -6.03
CA LYS A 46 -6.18 -6.38 -6.68
C LYS A 46 -5.42 -5.12 -6.26
N VAL A 47 -5.01 -5.02 -4.99
CA VAL A 47 -4.16 -3.92 -4.50
C VAL A 47 -2.78 -3.93 -5.18
N THR A 48 -2.22 -5.11 -5.41
CA THR A 48 -0.94 -5.29 -6.13
C THR A 48 -1.08 -4.86 -7.58
N ASP A 49 -2.14 -5.30 -8.27
CA ASP A 49 -2.42 -4.97 -9.66
C ASP A 49 -2.65 -3.45 -9.87
N MET A 50 -3.13 -2.75 -8.84
CA MET A 50 -3.22 -1.28 -8.83
C MET A 50 -1.86 -0.57 -8.70
N GLY A 51 -0.78 -1.31 -8.46
CA GLY A 51 0.57 -0.77 -8.28
C GLY A 51 0.85 -0.22 -6.88
N VAL A 52 -0.05 -0.40 -5.92
CA VAL A 52 0.06 0.23 -4.58
C VAL A 52 1.32 -0.21 -3.83
N LEU A 53 1.77 -1.45 -4.01
CA LEU A 53 3.02 -1.92 -3.39
C LEU A 53 4.23 -1.16 -3.95
N ARG A 54 4.29 -0.99 -5.27
CA ARG A 54 5.36 -0.27 -5.96
C ARG A 54 5.37 1.22 -5.63
N MET A 55 4.21 1.81 -5.34
CA MET A 55 4.08 3.22 -4.99
C MET A 55 4.89 3.65 -3.76
N GLY A 56 5.11 2.73 -2.81
CA GLY A 56 5.84 3.00 -1.58
C GLY A 56 7.37 2.97 -1.72
N TYR A 57 7.89 2.69 -2.92
CA TYR A 57 9.32 2.53 -3.17
C TYR A 57 9.86 3.60 -4.14
N PRO A 58 11.09 4.11 -3.92
CA PRO A 58 11.69 5.09 -4.84
C PRO A 58 11.93 4.53 -6.25
N GLU A 59 11.83 5.39 -7.25
CA GLU A 59 12.06 5.07 -8.67
C GLU A 59 13.47 4.50 -8.94
N GLU A 60 14.49 4.99 -8.25
CA GLU A 60 15.88 4.49 -8.42
C GLU A 60 16.06 3.00 -8.08
N PHE A 61 15.12 2.43 -7.32
CA PHE A 61 15.10 1.01 -7.00
C PHE A 61 14.02 0.23 -7.78
N GLY A 62 13.35 0.85 -8.76
CA GLY A 62 12.31 0.21 -9.58
C GLY A 62 10.88 0.35 -9.05
N GLY A 63 10.65 1.21 -8.05
CA GLY A 63 9.32 1.57 -7.59
C GLY A 63 8.62 2.59 -8.49
N GLU A 64 7.41 2.97 -8.13
CA GLU A 64 6.68 4.08 -8.74
C GLU A 64 6.64 5.23 -7.74
N ASN A 65 7.41 6.29 -7.92
CA ASN A 65 7.61 7.35 -6.91
C ASN A 65 6.35 8.19 -6.59
N LYS A 66 5.16 7.77 -7.04
CA LYS A 66 3.86 8.39 -6.82
C LYS A 66 3.44 8.40 -5.35
N GLY A 67 3.91 7.44 -4.55
CA GLY A 67 3.64 7.38 -3.11
C GLY A 67 4.72 7.98 -2.23
N ASN A 68 5.74 8.62 -2.80
CA ASN A 68 6.83 9.21 -2.03
C ASN A 68 6.50 10.63 -1.56
N THR A 69 5.35 10.76 -0.90
CA THR A 69 4.91 12.00 -0.28
C THR A 69 4.89 11.84 1.24
N PRO A 70 5.09 12.92 2.02
CA PRO A 70 5.13 12.82 3.49
C PRO A 70 3.88 12.19 4.11
N PHE A 71 2.70 12.38 3.50
CA PHE A 71 1.44 11.85 4.03
C PHE A 71 0.96 10.56 3.37
N TYR A 72 1.62 10.03 2.34
CA TYR A 72 1.22 8.77 1.69
C TYR A 72 0.99 7.62 2.69
N PRO A 73 1.92 7.33 3.64
CA PRO A 73 1.72 6.23 4.58
C PRO A 73 0.52 6.43 5.50
N THR A 74 0.19 7.70 5.80
CA THR A 74 -0.96 8.12 6.61
C THR A 74 -2.26 7.99 5.83
N ILE A 75 -2.28 8.43 4.57
CA ILE A 75 -3.43 8.32 3.67
C ILE A 75 -3.79 6.86 3.43
N LEU A 76 -2.78 6.01 3.16
CA LEU A 76 -2.94 4.58 2.98
C LEU A 76 -3.55 3.97 4.25
N ALA A 77 -2.97 4.24 5.41
CA ALA A 77 -3.48 3.71 6.68
C ALA A 77 -4.92 4.17 6.95
N GLU A 78 -5.22 5.46 6.78
CA GLU A 78 -6.56 6.03 7.03
C GLU A 78 -7.63 5.42 6.11
N GLU A 79 -7.38 5.37 4.80
CA GLU A 79 -8.39 4.88 3.86
C GLU A 79 -8.57 3.36 3.95
N PHE A 80 -7.50 2.57 4.01
CA PHE A 80 -7.64 1.11 4.06
C PHE A 80 -8.19 0.63 5.41
N ALA A 81 -7.79 1.23 6.53
CA ALA A 81 -8.28 0.81 7.86
C ALA A 81 -9.77 1.13 8.06
N ARG A 82 -10.35 2.03 7.26
CA ARG A 82 -11.81 2.24 7.21
C ARG A 82 -12.55 0.98 6.73
N GLY A 83 -11.91 0.18 5.88
CA GLY A 83 -12.46 -1.08 5.37
C GLY A 83 -12.13 -2.26 6.25
N ASP A 84 -10.84 -2.50 6.44
CA ASP A 84 -10.34 -3.59 7.25
C ASP A 84 -8.93 -3.28 7.79
N ALA A 85 -8.72 -3.52 9.08
CA ALA A 85 -7.44 -3.24 9.73
C ALA A 85 -6.34 -4.25 9.31
N GLY A 86 -6.69 -5.50 9.03
CA GLY A 86 -5.77 -6.53 8.58
C GLY A 86 -5.21 -6.23 7.18
N ILE A 87 -6.08 -5.87 6.24
CA ILE A 87 -5.68 -5.41 4.90
C ILE A 87 -4.83 -4.16 5.00
N ALA A 88 -5.23 -3.16 5.81
CA ALA A 88 -4.46 -1.94 5.97
C ALA A 88 -3.03 -2.20 6.46
N MET A 89 -2.87 -3.12 7.42
CA MET A 89 -1.57 -3.57 7.88
C MET A 89 -0.79 -4.29 6.79
N ALA A 90 -1.37 -5.30 6.14
CA ALA A 90 -0.70 -6.09 5.11
C ALA A 90 -0.19 -5.22 3.94
N VAL A 91 -1.05 -4.34 3.42
CA VAL A 91 -0.73 -3.43 2.32
C VAL A 91 0.27 -2.37 2.78
N GLY A 92 0.05 -1.76 3.94
CA GLY A 92 0.90 -0.71 4.46
C GLY A 92 2.32 -1.18 4.76
N GLN A 93 2.49 -2.42 5.21
CA GLN A 93 3.81 -2.99 5.45
C GLN A 93 4.55 -3.29 4.14
N SER A 94 3.83 -3.81 3.15
CA SER A 94 4.37 -4.20 1.85
C SER A 94 4.56 -3.03 0.87
N SER A 95 3.95 -1.87 1.14
CA SER A 95 4.16 -0.63 0.40
C SER A 95 5.20 0.25 1.11
N GLY A 96 6.47 -0.11 0.98
CA GLY A 96 7.61 0.71 1.45
C GLY A 96 8.14 0.38 2.85
N ARG A 97 7.26 0.07 3.83
CA ARG A 97 7.68 -0.02 5.24
C ARG A 97 8.63 -1.18 5.56
N HIS A 98 8.43 -2.37 4.97
CA HIS A 98 9.30 -3.54 5.22
C HIS A 98 10.78 -3.27 4.90
N LEU A 99 11.07 -2.49 3.85
CA LEU A 99 12.43 -2.19 3.42
C LEU A 99 12.84 -0.74 3.67
N GLY A 100 12.00 0.06 4.33
CA GLY A 100 12.25 1.49 4.54
C GLY A 100 13.58 1.77 5.24
N ALA A 101 13.93 0.97 6.26
CA ALA A 101 15.22 1.10 6.94
C ALA A 101 16.40 0.70 6.05
N ALA A 102 16.25 -0.34 5.24
CA ALA A 102 17.29 -0.78 4.30
C ALA A 102 17.53 0.28 3.21
N ILE A 103 16.46 0.87 2.68
CA ILE A 103 16.49 1.96 1.70
C ILE A 103 17.15 3.19 2.31
N ALA A 104 16.73 3.62 3.51
CA ALA A 104 17.31 4.77 4.19
C ALA A 104 18.82 4.60 4.47
N ALA A 105 19.27 3.38 4.75
CA ALA A 105 20.68 3.04 4.96
C ALA A 105 21.44 2.71 3.66
N ASN A 106 20.77 2.72 2.50
CA ASN A 106 21.29 2.22 1.22
C ASN A 106 21.93 0.82 1.33
N ASN A 107 21.31 -0.07 2.11
CA ASN A 107 21.80 -1.43 2.33
C ASN A 107 21.46 -2.32 1.13
N ARG A 108 22.35 -2.33 0.13
CA ARG A 108 22.18 -3.10 -1.12
C ARG A 108 21.99 -4.60 -0.89
N ALA A 109 22.62 -5.19 0.12
CA ALA A 109 22.47 -6.61 0.40
C ALA A 109 21.01 -7.01 0.73
N ILE A 110 20.27 -6.12 1.40
CA ILE A 110 18.85 -6.32 1.71
C ILE A 110 17.98 -5.87 0.55
N ILE A 111 18.25 -4.70 -0.03
CA ILE A 111 17.46 -4.14 -1.13
C ILE A 111 17.43 -5.11 -2.32
N ASP A 112 18.60 -5.53 -2.81
CA ASP A 112 18.71 -6.36 -4.02
C ASP A 112 18.08 -7.75 -3.83
N ARG A 113 18.06 -8.24 -2.60
CA ARG A 113 17.50 -9.55 -2.26
C ARG A 113 15.99 -9.53 -2.12
N PHE A 114 15.43 -8.50 -1.46
CA PHE A 114 14.03 -8.53 -1.02
C PHE A 114 13.13 -7.55 -1.77
N LEU A 115 13.65 -6.45 -2.30
CA LEU A 115 12.83 -5.48 -3.04
C LEU A 115 12.12 -6.10 -4.25
N PRO A 116 12.73 -7.00 -5.05
CA PRO A 116 12.05 -7.62 -6.19
C PRO A 116 10.73 -8.32 -5.83
N ILE A 117 10.55 -8.77 -4.59
CA ILE A 117 9.30 -9.41 -4.11
C ILE A 117 8.15 -8.39 -4.15
N TYR A 118 8.41 -7.15 -3.72
CA TYR A 118 7.39 -6.09 -3.67
C TYR A 118 7.19 -5.38 -5.01
N LEU A 119 8.12 -5.56 -5.94
CA LEU A 119 8.01 -5.07 -7.33
C LEU A 119 7.40 -6.10 -8.27
N GLY A 120 7.11 -7.31 -7.80
CA GLY A 120 6.49 -8.38 -8.60
C GLY A 120 5.03 -8.09 -8.94
N ASP A 121 4.42 -9.05 -9.65
CA ASP A 121 3.00 -9.01 -10.04
C ASP A 121 2.10 -9.79 -9.05
N THR A 122 2.68 -10.36 -8.00
CA THR A 122 1.95 -11.10 -6.96
C THR A 122 2.07 -10.39 -5.62
N PHE A 123 1.02 -10.43 -4.80
CA PHE A 123 1.11 -9.86 -3.47
C PHE A 123 2.25 -10.48 -2.65
N ALA A 124 3.03 -9.63 -1.97
CA ALA A 124 4.16 -10.06 -1.17
C ALA A 124 3.69 -10.65 0.17
N TYR A 125 3.54 -11.96 0.21
CA TYR A 125 3.40 -12.69 1.48
C TYR A 125 4.78 -12.78 2.15
N SER A 126 4.91 -12.11 3.29
CA SER A 126 6.11 -12.11 4.16
C SER A 126 6.23 -13.38 4.99
#